data_AF-K0JQH9-F1
#
_entry.id   AF-K0JQH9-F1
#
_cell.length_a   1.000
_cell.length_b   1.000
_cell.length_c   1.000
_cell.angle_alpha   90.00
_cell.angle_beta   90.00
_cell.angle_gamma   90.00
#
_symmetry.space_group_name_H-M   'P 1'
#
loop_
_entity.id
_entity.type
_entity.pdbx_description
1 polymer ?
#
loop_
_entity_poly.entity_id
_entity_poly.type
_entity_poly.pdbx_seq_one_letter_code
_entity_poly.pdbx_strand_id
1 'polypeptide(L)'
;MIGKAIGVGLAAVFATAALVTPAQAGPSHWSCRSVPAGYTYTMVRADVGCEPLYYVTLPETGLWACTVPAGFTYTATRNGYSCAYTPTPSTQYLLAKL
;
A
#
# COMPACT_ATOMS: atom_id res chain seq x y z
N MET A 1 -36.23 61.93 -13.49
CA MET A 1 -36.42 60.47 -13.46
C MET A 1 -35.04 59.83 -13.30
N ILE A 2 -34.87 59.07 -12.21
CA ILE A 2 -33.61 58.62 -11.59
C ILE A 2 -32.94 57.45 -12.34
N GLY A 3 -31.61 57.47 -12.41
CA GLY A 3 -30.75 56.50 -13.12
C GLY A 3 -30.55 55.15 -12.42
N LYS A 4 -30.11 54.15 -13.20
CA LYS A 4 -29.83 52.77 -12.76
C LYS A 4 -28.32 52.57 -12.57
N ALA A 5 -27.98 52.05 -11.40
CA ALA A 5 -26.64 51.83 -10.89
C ALA A 5 -25.92 50.62 -11.51
N ILE A 6 -24.61 50.74 -11.49
CA ILE A 6 -23.54 49.83 -11.92
C ILE A 6 -23.45 48.65 -10.93
N GLY A 7 -23.45 47.42 -11.44
CA GLY A 7 -23.29 46.19 -10.65
C GLY A 7 -21.95 45.52 -10.93
N VAL A 8 -21.10 45.48 -9.91
CA VAL A 8 -19.71 45.01 -9.87
C VAL A 8 -19.58 43.51 -10.20
N GLY A 9 -18.69 43.18 -11.13
CA GLY A 9 -18.31 41.79 -11.44
C GLY A 9 -17.42 41.20 -10.34
N LEU A 10 -17.92 40.18 -9.65
CA LEU A 10 -17.13 39.32 -8.78
C LEU A 10 -16.44 38.25 -9.63
N ALA A 11 -15.16 38.47 -9.96
CA ALA A 11 -14.30 37.42 -10.50
C ALA A 11 -13.84 36.51 -9.35
N ALA A 12 -14.45 35.34 -9.22
CA ALA A 12 -14.01 34.30 -8.30
C ALA A 12 -12.73 33.65 -8.85
N VAL A 13 -11.59 33.96 -8.23
CA VAL A 13 -10.32 33.28 -8.47
C VAL A 13 -10.38 31.93 -7.77
N PHE A 14 -10.60 30.84 -8.52
CA PHE A 14 -10.48 29.49 -8.00
C PHE A 14 -9.00 29.12 -7.91
N ALA A 15 -8.43 29.20 -6.71
CA ALA A 15 -7.15 28.59 -6.42
C ALA A 15 -7.30 27.07 -6.47
N THR A 16 -6.75 26.42 -7.50
CA THR A 16 -6.63 24.95 -7.56
C THR A 16 -5.59 24.50 -6.54
N ALA A 17 -6.04 24.18 -5.33
CA ALA A 17 -5.24 23.39 -4.41
C ALA A 17 -5.03 22.00 -5.02
N ALA A 18 -3.80 21.66 -5.39
CA ALA A 18 -3.42 20.30 -5.70
C ALA A 18 -3.57 19.48 -4.41
N LEU A 19 -4.68 18.78 -4.26
CA LEU A 19 -4.81 17.74 -3.25
C LEU A 19 -3.80 16.67 -3.63
N VAL A 20 -2.70 16.60 -2.88
CA VAL A 20 -1.87 15.40 -2.84
C VAL A 20 -2.82 14.31 -2.35
N THR A 21 -3.31 13.49 -3.27
CA THR A 21 -4.03 12.28 -2.88
C THR A 21 -3.00 11.49 -2.08
N PRO A 22 -3.25 11.17 -0.79
CA PRO A 22 -2.40 10.20 -0.15
C PRO A 22 -2.39 8.96 -1.06
N ALA A 23 -1.22 8.38 -1.30
CA ALA A 23 -1.10 7.18 -2.12
C ALA A 23 -2.17 6.21 -1.64
N GLN A 24 -3.21 6.01 -2.45
CA GLN A 24 -4.31 5.15 -2.05
C GLN A 24 -3.68 3.77 -2.01
N ALA A 25 -3.43 3.27 -0.80
CA ALA A 25 -2.95 1.93 -0.61
C ALA A 25 -3.96 1.02 -1.30
N GLY A 26 -3.59 0.48 -2.47
CA GLY A 26 -4.39 -0.52 -3.16
C GLY A 26 -4.72 -1.62 -2.17
N PRO A 27 -5.97 -2.11 -2.15
CA PRO A 27 -6.40 -3.04 -1.12
C PRO A 27 -5.50 -4.29 -1.15
N SER A 28 -5.18 -4.76 0.05
CA SER A 28 -4.53 -6.05 0.20
C SER A 28 -5.45 -7.15 -0.35
N HIS A 29 -4.87 -8.12 -1.04
CA HIS A 29 -5.61 -9.18 -1.72
C HIS A 29 -4.79 -10.47 -1.76
N TRP A 30 -5.45 -11.59 -2.10
CA TRP A 30 -4.77 -12.86 -2.29
C TRP A 30 -4.29 -13.00 -3.73
N SER A 31 -3.05 -13.47 -3.92
CA SER A 31 -2.43 -13.72 -5.22
C SER A 31 -1.91 -15.16 -5.29
N CYS A 32 -2.25 -15.85 -6.38
CA CYS A 32 -1.82 -17.21 -6.64
C CYS A 32 -0.39 -17.28 -7.16
N ARG A 33 0.45 -18.13 -6.55
CA ARG A 33 1.79 -18.57 -7.00
C ARG A 33 2.87 -17.49 -7.14
N SER A 34 2.48 -16.23 -7.25
CA SER A 34 3.39 -15.11 -7.48
C SER A 34 2.92 -13.85 -6.77
N VAL A 35 3.87 -12.99 -6.43
CA VAL A 35 3.62 -11.66 -5.89
C VAL A 35 3.80 -10.66 -7.04
N PRO A 36 2.78 -9.82 -7.36
CA PRO A 36 2.92 -8.81 -8.40
C PRO A 36 4.04 -7.81 -8.10
N ALA A 37 4.64 -7.25 -9.15
CA ALA A 37 5.66 -6.21 -8.99
C ALA A 37 5.10 -4.99 -8.25
N GLY A 38 5.90 -4.44 -7.33
CA GLY A 38 5.49 -3.31 -6.49
C GLY A 38 4.69 -3.70 -5.23
N TYR A 39 4.33 -4.97 -5.07
CA TYR A 39 3.72 -5.49 -3.86
C TYR A 39 4.74 -6.23 -2.99
N THR A 40 4.44 -6.32 -1.71
CA THR A 40 5.01 -7.32 -0.81
C THR A 40 3.89 -8.25 -0.35
N TYR A 41 4.21 -9.24 0.49
CA TYR A 41 3.22 -10.11 1.11
C TYR A 41 3.49 -10.27 2.60
N THR A 42 2.42 -10.45 3.37
CA THR A 42 2.48 -10.59 4.83
C THR A 42 2.12 -11.99 5.31
N MET A 43 1.46 -12.77 4.43
CA MET A 43 1.06 -14.13 4.72
C MET A 43 1.20 -15.04 3.49
N VAL A 44 1.52 -16.30 3.73
CA VAL A 44 1.50 -17.40 2.77
C VAL A 44 0.68 -18.53 3.35
N ARG A 45 -0.14 -19.18 2.53
CA ARG A 45 -0.83 -20.41 2.91
C ARG A 45 -0.97 -21.36 1.72
N ALA A 46 -1.31 -22.60 2.03
CA ALA A 46 -1.79 -23.57 1.04
C ALA A 46 -3.30 -23.36 0.82
N ASP A 47 -3.73 -23.33 -0.43
CA ASP A 47 -5.12 -23.28 -0.84
C ASP A 47 -5.26 -24.13 -2.11
N VAL A 48 -6.18 -25.11 -2.12
CA VAL A 48 -6.21 -26.17 -3.14
C VAL A 48 -6.35 -25.59 -4.54
N GLY A 49 -5.37 -25.87 -5.40
CA GLY A 49 -5.34 -25.41 -6.79
C GLY A 49 -4.58 -24.09 -6.97
N CYS A 50 -4.11 -23.48 -5.89
CA CYS A 50 -3.43 -22.19 -5.88
C CYS A 50 -2.32 -22.14 -4.81
N GLU A 51 -1.57 -23.24 -4.67
CA GLU A 51 -0.40 -23.26 -3.79
C GLU A 51 0.88 -22.76 -4.49
N PRO A 52 1.66 -21.85 -3.87
CA PRO A 52 1.35 -21.09 -2.65
C PRO A 52 0.42 -19.88 -2.91
N LEU A 53 -0.45 -19.58 -1.94
CA LEU A 53 -1.34 -18.42 -1.95
C LEU A 53 -0.74 -17.30 -1.08
N TYR A 54 -0.51 -16.13 -1.67
CA TYR A 54 0.14 -14.97 -1.01
C TYR A 54 -0.87 -13.89 -0.67
N TYR A 55 -0.87 -13.40 0.58
CA TYR A 55 -1.62 -12.19 0.93
C TYR A 55 -0.77 -10.97 0.62
N VAL A 56 -0.99 -10.41 -0.56
CA VAL A 56 -0.20 -9.30 -1.10
C VAL A 56 -0.76 -7.97 -0.64
N THR A 57 0.14 -7.03 -0.38
CA THR A 57 -0.18 -5.67 0.05
C THR A 57 0.88 -4.71 -0.47
N LEU A 58 0.54 -3.43 -0.55
CA LEU A 58 1.57 -2.43 -0.83
C LEU A 58 2.53 -2.33 0.37
N PRO A 59 3.82 -2.14 0.11
CA PRO A 59 4.79 -1.97 1.17
C PRO A 59 4.68 -0.61 1.83
N GLU A 60 4.70 -0.63 3.16
CA GLU A 60 4.58 0.55 4.00
C GLU A 60 5.56 0.44 5.18
N THR A 61 6.07 1.57 5.65
CA THR A 61 6.91 1.60 6.86
C THR A 61 6.10 1.10 8.05
N GLY A 62 6.68 0.22 8.86
CA GLY A 62 6.02 -0.40 10.02
C GLY A 62 5.22 -1.65 9.68
N LEU A 63 5.13 -2.04 8.40
CA LEU A 63 4.50 -3.30 8.00
C LEU A 63 5.46 -4.47 8.25
N TRP A 64 4.95 -5.54 8.87
CA TRP A 64 5.66 -6.83 8.91
C TRP A 64 5.41 -7.60 7.62
N ALA A 65 6.44 -7.68 6.78
CA ALA A 65 6.39 -8.37 5.51
C ALA A 65 7.30 -9.59 5.49
N CYS A 66 6.97 -10.54 4.62
CA CYS A 66 7.78 -11.74 4.41
C CYS A 66 8.98 -11.50 3.49
N THR A 67 8.95 -10.41 2.72
CA THR A 67 10.08 -9.97 1.88
C THR A 67 10.22 -8.46 1.96
N VAL A 68 11.44 -7.99 1.71
CA VAL A 68 11.76 -6.57 1.60
C VAL A 68 11.74 -6.18 0.12
N PRO A 69 10.74 -5.42 -0.34
CA PRO A 69 10.67 -4.99 -1.73
C PRO A 69 11.66 -3.87 -2.03
N ALA A 70 11.89 -3.62 -3.32
CA ALA A 70 12.75 -2.52 -3.77
C ALA A 70 12.28 -1.16 -3.23
N GLY A 71 13.23 -0.32 -2.79
CA GLY A 71 12.93 0.98 -2.18
C GLY A 71 12.57 0.92 -0.70
N PHE A 72 12.73 -0.25 -0.06
CA PHE A 72 12.58 -0.46 1.38
C PHE A 72 13.81 -1.16 1.96
N THR A 73 14.01 -0.96 3.25
CA THR A 73 14.91 -1.69 4.14
C THR A 73 14.09 -2.28 5.29
N TYR A 74 14.75 -2.82 6.31
CA TYR A 74 14.10 -3.31 7.51
C TYR A 74 14.80 -2.82 8.78
N THR A 75 14.02 -2.66 9.85
CA THR A 75 14.52 -2.23 11.17
C THR A 75 14.49 -3.36 12.20
N ALA A 76 13.69 -4.40 11.98
CA ALA A 76 13.59 -5.55 12.86
C ALA A 76 13.25 -6.82 12.09
N THR A 77 13.58 -7.96 12.67
CA THR A 77 13.22 -9.28 12.16
C THR A 77 12.53 -10.10 13.24
N ARG A 78 11.56 -10.93 12.87
CA ARG A 78 10.94 -11.91 13.78
C ARG A 78 10.67 -13.22 13.07
N ASN A 79 10.69 -14.33 13.82
CA ASN A 79 10.28 -15.64 13.30
C ASN A 79 8.79 -15.88 13.55
N GLY A 80 8.12 -16.52 12.60
CA GLY A 80 6.72 -16.90 12.73
C GLY A 80 6.23 -17.77 11.58
N TYR A 81 4.96 -18.13 11.62
CA TYR A 81 4.35 -19.02 10.62
C TYR A 81 3.61 -18.26 9.51
N SER A 82 3.44 -16.95 9.62
CA SER A 82 2.73 -16.17 8.60
C SER A 82 3.41 -16.26 7.23
N CYS A 83 4.74 -16.29 7.18
CA CYS A 83 5.50 -16.40 5.93
C CYS A 83 5.84 -17.83 5.54
N ALA A 84 5.36 -18.79 6.33
CA ALA A 84 5.67 -20.19 6.17
C ALA A 84 4.55 -20.88 5.40
N TYR A 85 4.87 -21.39 4.21
CA TYR A 85 4.02 -22.33 3.49
C TYR A 85 4.18 -23.77 4.02
N THR A 86 5.35 -24.08 4.57
CA THR A 86 5.71 -25.38 5.18
C THR A 86 5.56 -25.32 6.70
N PRO A 87 5.60 -26.45 7.44
CA PRO A 87 5.58 -26.45 8.91
C PRO A 87 6.82 -25.83 9.57
N THR A 88 7.75 -25.26 8.79
CA THR A 88 8.95 -24.61 9.30
C THR A 88 8.71 -23.10 9.40
N PRO A 89 8.91 -22.47 10.58
CA PRO A 89 8.75 -21.03 10.70
C PRO A 89 9.71 -20.29 9.77
N SER A 90 9.28 -19.12 9.32
CA SER A 90 10.03 -18.27 8.41
C SER A 90 10.17 -16.85 8.98
N THR A 91 11.15 -16.12 8.46
CA THR A 91 11.47 -14.77 8.95
C THR A 91 10.55 -13.73 8.33
N GLN A 92 10.10 -12.81 9.17
CA GLN A 92 9.41 -11.57 8.82
C GLN A 92 10.32 -10.38 9.07
N TYR A 93 10.15 -9.34 8.27
CA TYR A 93 10.91 -8.11 8.27
C TYR A 93 9.98 -6.94 8.54
N LEU A 94 10.32 -6.10 9.53
CA LEU A 94 9.63 -4.85 9.77
C LEU A 94 10.14 -3.82 8.77
N LEU A 95 9.30 -3.47 7.80
CA LEU A 95 9.69 -2.59 6.70
C LEU A 95 9.96 -1.16 7.19
N ALA A 96 10.98 -0.56 6.60
CA ALA A 96 11.25 0.87 6.71
C ALA A 96 11.60 1.41 5.33
N LYS A 97 11.15 2.62 5.01
CA LYS A 97 11.47 3.25 3.74
C LYS A 97 12.95 3.66 3.71
N LEU A 98 13.62 3.39 2.58
CA LEU A 98 14.99 3.84 2.31
C LEU A 98 15.04 5.37 2.13
#